data_AF-A0A2A7A572-F1
#
_entry.id   AF-A0A2A7A572-F1
#
_cell.length_a   1.000
_cell.length_b   1.000
_cell.length_c   1.000
_cell.angle_alpha   90.00
_cell.angle_beta   90.00
_cell.angle_gamma   90.00
#
_symmetry.space_group_name_H-M   'P 1'
#
loop_
_entity.id
_entity.type
_entity.pdbx_description
1 polymer ?
#
loop_
_entity_poly.entity_id
_entity_poly.type
_entity_poly.pdbx_seq_one_letter_code
_entity_poly.pdbx_strand_id
1 'polypeptide(L)'
;MKKTIYLGPTIIGVATTSTVFDGTALPATITEAAQEEPALLSLCVPIANASKAMQEITNGKGPAAVFYRKALAYAAKLDKKQGN
;
A
#
# COMPACT_ATOMS: atom_id res chain seq x y z
N MET A 1 -8.31 8.26 -17.89
CA MET A 1 -8.63 7.84 -16.51
C MET A 1 -7.34 7.37 -15.85
N LYS A 2 -6.94 7.95 -14.71
CA LYS A 2 -5.77 7.48 -13.95
C LYS A 2 -6.24 6.37 -13.01
N LYS A 3 -5.82 5.13 -13.28
CA LYS A 3 -6.09 4.00 -12.39
C LYS A 3 -4.85 3.72 -11.57
N THR A 4 -5.02 3.60 -10.26
CA THR A 4 -3.94 3.36 -9.32
C THR A 4 -4.22 2.04 -8.62
N ILE A 5 -3.21 1.20 -8.45
CA ILE A 5 -3.30 -0.05 -7.72
C ILE A 5 -2.50 0.06 -6.42
N TYR A 6 -3.07 -0.48 -5.35
CA TYR A 6 -2.37 -0.65 -4.09
C TYR A 6 -1.63 -1.98 -4.09
N LEU A 7 -0.30 -1.91 -4.03
CA LEU A 7 0.59 -3.09 -3.98
C LEU A 7 1.11 -3.40 -2.58
N GLY A 8 0.57 -2.75 -1.55
CA GLY A 8 0.95 -3.05 -0.17
C GLY A 8 0.28 -4.30 0.40
N PRO A 9 0.65 -4.68 1.63
CA PRO A 9 0.00 -5.77 2.35
C PRO A 9 -1.45 -5.39 2.68
N THR A 10 -2.30 -6.41 2.82
CA THR A 10 -3.68 -6.20 3.29
C THR A 10 -3.68 -5.69 4.73
N ILE A 11 -4.31 -4.53 4.94
CA ILE A 11 -4.48 -3.90 6.24
C ILE A 11 -5.98 -3.76 6.49
N ILE A 12 -6.48 -4.45 7.52
CA ILE A 12 -7.90 -4.45 7.88
C ILE A 12 -8.35 -3.02 8.19
N GLY A 13 -9.45 -2.59 7.56
CA GLY A 13 -10.00 -1.24 7.70
C GLY A 13 -9.31 -0.15 6.88
N VAL A 14 -8.18 -0.46 6.21
CA VAL A 14 -7.44 0.50 5.38
C VAL A 14 -7.55 0.16 3.90
N ALA A 15 -6.97 -0.96 3.48
CA ALA A 15 -6.93 -1.39 2.08
C ALA A 15 -6.51 -2.87 1.94
N THR A 16 -7.07 -3.53 0.94
CA THR A 16 -6.70 -4.91 0.58
C THR A 16 -5.63 -4.91 -0.50
N THR A 17 -4.68 -5.86 -0.44
CA THR A 17 -3.65 -6.01 -1.47
C THR A 17 -4.26 -6.13 -2.88
N SER A 18 -3.61 -5.53 -3.88
CA SER A 18 -4.07 -5.51 -5.28
C SER A 18 -5.42 -4.81 -5.51
N THR A 19 -5.89 -3.99 -4.58
CA THR A 19 -7.09 -3.15 -4.80
C THR A 19 -6.79 -2.09 -5.85
N VAL A 20 -7.69 -1.96 -6.83
CA VAL A 20 -7.63 -0.92 -7.86
C VAL A 20 -8.56 0.23 -7.49
N PHE A 21 -8.02 1.44 -7.48
CA PHE A 21 -8.77 2.67 -7.32
C PHE A 21 -9.05 3.29 -8.68
N ASP A 22 -10.34 3.32 -9.01
CA ASP A 22 -10.86 3.95 -10.21
C ASP A 22 -11.25 5.40 -9.86
N GLY A 23 -10.27 6.30 -9.84
CA GLY A 23 -10.50 7.70 -9.47
C GLY A 23 -9.24 8.56 -9.42
N THR A 24 -9.40 9.88 -9.40
CA THR A 24 -8.29 10.82 -9.21
C THR A 24 -7.80 10.90 -7.77
N ALA A 25 -8.61 10.47 -6.80
CA ALA A 25 -8.31 10.50 -5.38
C ALA A 25 -8.26 9.09 -4.79
N LEU A 26 -7.38 8.91 -3.80
CA LEU A 26 -7.32 7.69 -3.00
C LEU A 26 -8.42 7.74 -1.91
N PRO A 27 -8.85 6.58 -1.39
CA PRO A 27 -9.81 6.53 -0.29
C PRO A 27 -9.27 7.27 0.94
N ALA A 28 -10.17 7.90 1.70
CA ALA A 28 -9.83 8.58 2.95
C ALA A 28 -9.10 7.65 3.93
N THR A 29 -9.48 6.36 3.98
CA THR A 29 -8.84 5.34 4.82
C THR A 29 -7.35 5.18 4.53
N ILE A 30 -6.94 5.20 3.25
CA ILE A 30 -5.52 5.17 2.86
C ILE A 30 -4.85 6.50 3.20
N THR A 31 -5.51 7.62 2.94
CA THR A 31 -4.95 8.95 3.21
C THR A 31 -4.70 9.15 4.70
N GLU A 32 -5.61 8.71 5.57
CA GLU A 32 -5.46 8.73 7.03
C GLU A 32 -4.34 7.80 7.50
N ALA A 33 -4.35 6.54 7.04
CA ALA A 33 -3.27 5.60 7.38
C ALA A 33 -1.90 6.09 6.90
N ALA A 34 -1.87 6.84 5.80
CA ALA A 34 -0.65 7.44 5.28
C ALA A 34 -0.12 8.63 6.07
N GLN A 35 -0.93 9.24 6.94
CA GLN A 35 -0.44 10.23 7.90
C GLN A 35 0.48 9.57 8.93
N GLU A 36 0.17 8.33 9.32
CA GLU A 36 1.03 7.53 10.20
C GLU A 36 2.17 6.85 9.44
N GLU A 37 1.88 6.25 8.28
CA GLU A 37 2.87 5.55 7.45
C GLU A 37 2.80 6.01 5.98
N PRO A 38 3.60 7.02 5.59
CA PRO A 38 3.65 7.53 4.23
C PRO A 38 4.00 6.48 3.17
N ALA A 39 4.63 5.36 3.55
CA ALA A 39 4.92 4.26 2.63
C ALA A 39 3.65 3.65 1.99
N LEU A 40 2.48 3.77 2.62
CA LEU A 40 1.20 3.31 2.03
C LEU A 40 0.84 4.06 0.74
N LEU A 41 1.07 5.38 0.71
CA LEU A 41 0.88 6.17 -0.51
C LEU A 41 1.91 5.81 -1.57
N SER A 42 3.16 5.56 -1.16
CA SER A 42 4.21 5.12 -2.09
C SER A 42 3.92 3.76 -2.74
N LEU A 43 3.08 2.93 -2.11
CA LEU A 43 2.61 1.64 -2.65
C LEU A 43 1.35 1.77 -3.51
N CYS A 44 0.74 2.97 -3.57
CA CYS A 44 -0.33 3.30 -4.50
C CYS A 44 0.29 3.75 -5.83
N VAL A 45 0.55 2.80 -6.71
CA VAL A 45 1.25 3.05 -7.98
C VAL A 45 0.27 3.09 -9.15
N PRO A 46 0.52 3.92 -10.18
CA PRO A 46 -0.25 3.85 -11.41
C PRO A 46 -0.23 2.42 -11.98
N ILE A 47 -1.36 1.93 -12.51
CA ILE A 47 -1.44 0.58 -13.09
C ILE A 47 -0.34 0.34 -14.15
N ALA A 48 0.00 1.36 -14.94
CA ALA A 48 1.08 1.28 -15.93
C ALA A 48 2.43 0.87 -15.32
N ASN A 49 2.68 1.20 -14.06
CA ASN A 49 3.91 0.89 -13.32
C ASN A 49 3.75 -0.28 -12.35
N ALA A 50 2.56 -0.89 -12.28
CA ALA A 50 2.25 -1.95 -11.31
C ALA A 50 3.19 -3.15 -11.46
N SER A 51 3.45 -3.60 -12.69
CA SER A 51 4.31 -4.74 -12.95
C SER A 51 5.75 -4.51 -12.45
N LYS A 52 6.28 -3.30 -12.63
CA LYS A 52 7.63 -2.95 -12.16
C LYS A 52 7.68 -2.92 -10.63
N ALA A 53 6.74 -2.24 -9.99
CA ALA A 53 6.68 -2.16 -8.54
C ALA A 53 6.46 -3.55 -7.89
N MET A 54 5.63 -4.39 -8.50
CA MET A 54 5.45 -5.78 -8.07
C MET A 54 6.75 -6.58 -8.18
N GLN A 55 7.47 -6.47 -9.30
CA GLN A 55 8.79 -7.12 -9.45
C GLN A 55 9.78 -6.66 -8.39
N GLU A 56 9.83 -5.37 -8.08
CA GLU A 56 10.69 -4.84 -7.01
C GLU A 56 10.34 -5.47 -5.66
N ILE A 57 9.04 -5.53 -5.32
CA ILE A 57 8.54 -6.16 -4.08
C ILE A 57 8.89 -7.65 -4.03
N THR A 58 8.60 -8.40 -5.09
CA THR A 58 8.87 -9.85 -5.18
C THR A 58 10.36 -10.16 -5.09
N ASN A 59 11.19 -9.38 -5.77
CA ASN A 59 12.64 -9.56 -5.75
C ASN A 59 13.28 -9.00 -4.46
N GLY A 60 12.51 -8.34 -3.61
CA GLY A 60 13.00 -7.67 -2.40
C GLY A 60 13.99 -6.53 -2.67
N LYS A 61 14.01 -6.00 -3.90
CA LYS A 61 15.00 -5.04 -4.38
C LYS A 61 14.29 -3.82 -4.97
N GLY A 62 14.69 -2.64 -4.53
CA GLY A 62 14.15 -1.37 -5.03
C GLY A 62 13.25 -0.65 -4.01
N PRO A 63 12.85 0.58 -4.34
CA PRO A 63 12.07 1.44 -3.45
C PRO A 63 10.72 0.81 -3.06
N ALA A 64 10.02 0.14 -3.99
CA ALA A 64 8.72 -0.47 -3.67
C ALA A 64 8.85 -1.57 -2.61
N ALA A 65 9.94 -2.35 -2.63
CA ALA A 65 10.20 -3.36 -1.60
C ALA A 65 10.42 -2.75 -0.21
N VAL A 66 11.15 -1.63 -0.15
CA VAL A 66 11.39 -0.90 1.11
C VAL A 66 10.07 -0.38 1.67
N PHE A 67 9.24 0.25 0.83
CA PHE A 67 7.93 0.74 1.23
C PHE A 67 7.01 -0.41 1.67
N TYR A 68 7.04 -1.54 0.95
CA TYR A 68 6.25 -2.72 1.31
C TYR A 68 6.59 -3.25 2.71
N ARG A 69 7.89 -3.32 3.05
CA ARG A 69 8.32 -3.73 4.41
C ARG A 69 7.85 -2.78 5.50
N LYS A 70 7.84 -1.47 5.23
CA LYS A 70 7.30 -0.46 6.17
C LYS A 70 5.79 -0.63 6.36
N ALA A 71 5.06 -0.76 5.26
CA ALA A 71 3.63 -1.03 5.30
C ALA A 71 3.30 -2.34 6.02
N LEU A 72 4.15 -3.37 5.90
CA LEU A 72 4.01 -4.63 6.63
C LEU A 72 4.21 -4.46 8.14
N ALA A 73 5.21 -3.68 8.54
CA ALA A 73 5.43 -3.34 9.95
C ALA A 73 4.27 -2.52 10.52
N TYR A 74 3.68 -1.62 9.73
CA TYR A 74 2.49 -0.86 10.09
C TYR A 74 1.26 -1.77 10.23
N ALA A 75 1.03 -2.67 9.27
CA ALA A 75 -0.04 -3.67 9.33
C ALA A 75 0.04 -4.51 10.61
N ALA A 76 1.24 -4.98 10.96
CA ALA A 76 1.48 -5.76 12.18
C ALA A 76 1.26 -4.95 13.47
N LYS A 77 1.50 -3.63 13.45
CA LYS A 77 1.20 -2.75 14.59
C LYS A 77 -0.30 -2.53 14.75
N LEU A 78 -1.04 -2.38 13.66
CA LEU A 78 -2.49 -2.21 13.69
C LEU A 78 -3.20 -3.49 14.14
N ASP A 79 -2.76 -4.65 13.65
CA ASP A 79 -3.30 -5.95 14.06
C ASP A 79 -3.14 -6.15 15.58
N LYS A 80 -1.96 -5.85 16.14
CA LYS A 80 -1.72 -5.88 17.59
C LYS A 80 -2.51 -4.86 18.40
N LYS A 81 -2.94 -3.74 17.80
CA LYS A 81 -3.82 -2.76 18.46
C LYS A 81 -5.29 -3.18 18.46
N GLN A 82 -5.71 -4.03 17.51
CA GLN A 82 -7.10 -4.48 17.36
C GLN A 82 -7.39 -5.81 18.07
N GLY A 83 -6.35 -6.59 18.41
CA GLY A 83 -6.48 -7.75 19.29
C GLY A 83 -6.55 -7.35 20.77
N ASN A 84 -7.76 -7.15 21.28
CA ASN A 84 -8.06 -7.13 22.72
C ASN A 84 -9.09 -8.19 23.07
#